data_AF-A0A2M8N3R6-F1
#
_entry.id   AF-A0A2M8N3R6-F1
#
_cell.length_a   1.000
_cell.length_b   1.000
_cell.length_c   1.000
_cell.angle_alpha   90.00
_cell.angle_beta   90.00
_cell.angle_gamma   90.00
#
_symmetry.space_group_name_H-M   'P 1'
#
loop_
_entity.id
_entity.type
_entity.pdbx_description
1 polymer ?
#
loop_
_entity_poly.entity_id
_entity_poly.type
_entity_poly.pdbx_seq_one_letter_code
_entity_poly.pdbx_strand_id
1 'polypeptide(L)'
;MPALFQVDLAFLFEQPSIWRSLVQSLILMTPLAIAVSGYATWRIGDRRGALLMLGVALYSVWMLWPFRLPAEVVLPARVGSVIGWFWLVSGWGRQAKWHEPFLLAVNGLVLTVLLALSLTTAVALIRDALGWDKADAQIFGHTPVPERGLGDGPPAKAA
;
A
#
# COMPACT_ATOMS: atom_id res chain seq x y z
N MET A 1 15.13 2.00 7.80
CA MET A 1 14.65 0.63 8.06
C MET A 1 14.49 -0.07 6.71
N PRO A 2 15.19 -1.19 6.44
CA PRO A 2 15.02 -1.91 5.18
C PRO A 2 13.62 -2.54 5.13
N ALA A 3 13.06 -2.59 3.92
CA ALA A 3 11.66 -2.87 3.63
C ALA A 3 11.06 -4.00 4.47
N LEU A 4 10.16 -3.65 5.40
CA LEU A 4 9.31 -4.60 6.14
C LEU A 4 8.29 -5.28 5.22
N PHE A 5 8.11 -4.77 4.00
CA PHE A 5 7.18 -5.27 2.99
C PHE A 5 7.91 -5.49 1.67
N GLN A 6 7.91 -6.72 1.18
CA GLN A 6 8.49 -7.05 -0.13
C GLN A 6 7.60 -6.58 -1.28
N VAL A 7 6.33 -6.33 -0.98
CA VAL A 7 5.34 -5.82 -1.92
C VAL A 7 4.95 -4.40 -1.52
N ASP A 8 5.94 -3.52 -1.60
CA ASP A 8 5.74 -2.10 -1.37
C ASP A 8 5.02 -1.49 -2.58
N LEU A 9 3.70 -1.26 -2.49
CA LEU A 9 2.93 -0.50 -3.49
C LEU A 9 3.43 0.93 -3.67
N ALA A 10 4.28 1.39 -2.75
CA ALA A 10 4.91 2.67 -2.85
C ALA A 10 6.02 2.73 -3.93
N PHE A 11 6.27 1.65 -4.66
CA PHE A 11 6.96 1.70 -5.95
C PHE A 11 6.28 2.65 -6.96
N LEU A 12 4.99 2.93 -6.79
CA LEU A 12 4.25 3.91 -7.60
C LEU A 12 4.72 5.36 -7.39
N PHE A 13 5.52 5.64 -6.36
CA PHE A 13 6.00 6.98 -6.03
C PHE A 13 7.52 7.04 -6.13
N GLU A 14 8.03 7.93 -6.97
CA GLU A 14 9.48 8.10 -7.20
C GLU A 14 10.21 8.70 -5.98
N GLN A 15 9.50 9.39 -5.05
CA GLN A 15 10.13 10.12 -3.94
C GLN A 15 9.60 9.71 -2.53
N PRO A 16 10.44 9.80 -1.49
CA PRO A 16 10.00 9.64 -0.10
C PRO A 16 9.22 10.90 0.34
N SER A 17 7.89 10.83 0.28
CA SER A 17 6.98 11.90 0.74
C SER A 17 6.09 11.44 1.88
N ILE A 18 5.53 12.38 2.66
CA ILE A 18 4.55 12.07 3.72
C ILE A 18 3.32 11.37 3.13
N TRP A 19 2.95 11.72 1.90
CA TRP A 19 1.85 11.12 1.15
C TRP A 19 2.08 9.64 0.85
N ARG A 20 3.31 9.27 0.48
CA ARG A 20 3.72 7.87 0.29
C ARG A 20 3.48 7.04 1.57
N SER A 21 3.89 7.58 2.71
CA SER A 21 3.72 6.92 4.01
C SER A 21 2.24 6.81 4.41
N LEU A 22 1.43 7.84 4.12
CA LEU A 22 -0.01 7.82 4.36
C LEU A 22 -0.72 6.79 3.49
N VAL A 23 -0.43 6.74 2.19
CA VAL A 23 -0.98 5.73 1.26
C VAL A 23 -0.62 4.32 1.74
N GLN A 24 0.65 4.08 2.09
CA GLN A 24 1.09 2.79 2.60
C GLN A 24 0.37 2.40 3.91
N SER A 25 0.19 3.35 4.83
CA SER A 25 -0.53 3.12 6.08
C SER A 25 -2.00 2.78 5.82
N LEU A 26 -2.67 3.49 4.90
CA LEU A 26 -4.07 3.25 4.54
C LEU A 26 -4.26 1.89 3.84
N ILE A 27 -3.30 1.48 3.00
CA ILE A 27 -3.28 0.14 2.40
C ILE A 27 -3.20 -0.94 3.49
N LEU A 28 -2.39 -0.74 4.53
CA LEU A 28 -2.27 -1.68 5.65
C LEU A 28 -3.49 -1.67 6.57
N MET A 29 -4.13 -0.52 6.78
CA MET A 29 -5.34 -0.41 7.57
C MET A 29 -6.56 -1.03 6.87
N THR A 30 -6.57 -1.09 5.53
CA THR A 30 -7.72 -1.59 4.77
C THR A 30 -8.06 -3.06 5.11
N PRO A 31 -7.14 -4.04 5.04
CA PRO A 31 -7.41 -5.41 5.48
C PRO A 31 -7.85 -5.52 6.94
N LEU A 32 -7.30 -4.69 7.84
CA LEU A 32 -7.67 -4.69 9.26
C LEU A 32 -9.12 -4.23 9.45
N ALA A 33 -9.52 -3.13 8.80
CA ALA A 33 -10.89 -2.65 8.81
C ALA A 33 -11.84 -3.72 8.24
N ILE A 34 -11.45 -4.36 7.13
CA ILE A 34 -12.18 -5.47 6.51
C ILE A 34 -12.31 -6.65 7.48
N ALA A 35 -11.26 -7.01 8.24
CA ALA A 35 -11.34 -8.07 9.25
C ALA A 35 -12.34 -7.75 10.36
N VAL A 36 -12.39 -6.51 10.85
CA VAL A 36 -13.39 -6.09 11.85
C VAL A 36 -14.82 -6.23 11.29
N SER A 37 -15.03 -5.83 10.04
CA SER A 37 -16.31 -6.04 9.33
C SER A 37 -16.65 -7.53 9.14
N GLY A 38 -15.67 -8.34 8.75
CA GLY A 38 -15.82 -9.79 8.61
C GLY A 38 -16.17 -10.47 9.94
N TYR A 39 -15.51 -10.07 11.03
CA TYR A 39 -15.79 -10.55 12.38
C TYR A 39 -17.20 -10.17 12.83
N ALA A 40 -17.60 -8.90 12.67
CA ALA A 40 -18.95 -8.44 12.98
C ALA A 40 -20.01 -9.25 12.21
N THR A 41 -19.78 -9.47 10.92
CA THR A 41 -20.64 -10.26 10.03
C THR A 41 -20.72 -11.73 10.45
N TRP A 42 -19.61 -12.31 10.90
CA TRP A 42 -19.60 -13.68 11.41
C TRP A 42 -20.34 -13.81 12.75
N ARG A 43 -20.20 -12.82 13.64
CA ARG A 43 -20.83 -12.83 14.98
C ARG A 43 -22.35 -12.81 14.94
N ILE A 44 -22.95 -12.28 13.88
CA ILE A 44 -24.40 -12.31 13.64
C ILE A 44 -24.87 -13.57 12.89
N GLY A 45 -23.99 -14.56 12.71
CA GLY A 45 -24.34 -15.88 12.14
C GLY A 45 -24.11 -16.03 10.64
N ASP A 46 -23.57 -15.03 9.94
CA ASP A 46 -23.29 -15.12 8.51
C ASP A 46 -21.90 -15.72 8.25
N ARG A 47 -21.87 -16.92 7.64
CA ARG A 47 -20.63 -17.65 7.32
C ARG A 47 -19.71 -16.91 6.35
N ARG A 48 -20.24 -15.96 5.57
CA ARG A 48 -19.43 -15.14 4.65
C ARG A 48 -18.40 -14.29 5.41
N GLY A 49 -18.74 -13.86 6.63
CA GLY A 49 -17.81 -13.14 7.51
C GLY A 49 -16.56 -13.96 7.82
N ALA A 50 -16.71 -15.26 8.11
CA ALA A 50 -15.58 -16.14 8.39
C ALA A 50 -14.68 -16.36 7.15
N LEU A 51 -15.28 -16.49 5.96
CA LEU A 51 -14.52 -16.58 4.70
C LEU A 51 -13.71 -15.30 4.44
N LEU A 52 -14.30 -14.14 4.73
CA LEU A 52 -13.60 -12.86 4.59
C LEU A 52 -12.43 -12.75 5.57
N MET A 53 -12.62 -13.14 6.84
CA MET A 53 -11.55 -13.17 7.83
C MET A 53 -10.41 -14.11 7.42
N LEU A 54 -10.72 -15.29 6.88
CA LEU A 54 -9.72 -16.21 6.34
C LEU A 54 -8.93 -15.57 5.19
N GLY A 55 -9.63 -14.89 4.28
CA GLY A 55 -9.00 -14.13 3.21
C GLY A 55 -8.05 -13.05 3.73
N VAL A 56 -8.45 -12.28 4.74
CA VAL A 56 -7.59 -11.26 5.36
C VAL A 56 -6.37 -11.91 6.02
N ALA A 57 -6.54 -13.05 6.69
CA ALA A 57 -5.43 -13.77 7.31
C ALA A 57 -4.41 -14.23 6.25
N LEU A 58 -4.87 -14.86 5.16
CA LEU A 58 -4.01 -15.29 4.05
C LEU A 58 -3.28 -14.10 3.41
N TYR A 59 -3.98 -13.00 3.17
CA TYR A 59 -3.39 -11.78 2.63
C TYR A 59 -2.35 -11.16 3.57
N SER A 60 -2.60 -11.20 4.89
CA SER A 60 -1.67 -10.67 5.88
C SER A 60 -0.41 -11.52 5.98
N VAL A 61 -0.54 -12.85 5.95
CA VAL A 61 0.60 -13.78 5.88
C VAL A 61 1.42 -13.54 4.62
N TRP A 62 0.77 -13.31 3.48
CA TRP A 62 1.43 -12.97 2.23
C TRP A 62 2.20 -11.64 2.31
N MET A 63 1.58 -10.60 2.86
CA MET A 63 2.20 -9.28 2.99
C MET A 63 3.36 -9.24 3.98
N LEU A 64 3.27 -10.02 5.05
CA LEU A 64 4.28 -10.11 6.11
C LEU A 64 5.28 -11.24 5.87
N TRP A 65 5.34 -11.77 4.65
CA TRP A 65 6.20 -12.90 4.33
C TRP A 65 7.69 -12.56 4.56
N PRO A 66 8.40 -13.29 5.43
CA PRO A 66 9.73 -12.88 5.90
C PRO A 66 10.86 -13.20 4.90
N PHE A 67 10.65 -14.14 3.97
CA PHE A 67 11.71 -14.60 3.06
C PHE A 67 11.79 -13.74 1.80
N ARG A 68 12.97 -13.22 1.49
CA ARG A 68 13.20 -12.40 0.30
C ARG A 68 12.82 -13.17 -0.96
N LEU A 69 11.91 -12.58 -1.74
CA LEU A 69 11.55 -13.08 -3.05
C LEU A 69 12.72 -12.89 -4.04
N PRO A 70 13.03 -13.90 -4.88
CA PRO A 70 14.00 -13.73 -5.95
C PRO A 70 13.53 -12.65 -6.94
N ALA A 71 14.47 -11.93 -7.57
CA ALA A 71 14.15 -10.79 -8.43
C ALA A 71 13.12 -11.11 -9.52
N GLU A 72 13.17 -12.33 -10.06
CA GLU A 72 12.29 -12.85 -11.11
C GLU A 72 10.81 -12.91 -10.69
N VAL A 73 10.52 -13.11 -9.40
CA VAL A 73 9.15 -13.25 -8.90
C VAL A 73 8.63 -12.00 -8.18
N VAL A 74 9.46 -10.96 -8.00
CA VAL A 74 9.05 -9.71 -7.34
C VAL A 74 7.88 -9.04 -8.07
N LEU A 75 7.97 -8.91 -9.40
CA LEU A 75 6.90 -8.28 -10.19
C LEU A 75 5.61 -9.12 -10.17
N PRO A 76 5.63 -10.44 -10.44
CA PRO A 76 4.47 -11.31 -10.23
C PRO A 76 3.87 -11.21 -8.82
N ALA A 77 4.71 -11.16 -7.79
CA ALA A 77 4.27 -11.04 -6.40
C ALA A 77 3.56 -9.70 -6.13
N ARG A 78 4.04 -8.60 -6.71
CA ARG A 78 3.38 -7.30 -6.66
C ARG A 78 1.99 -7.33 -7.28
N VAL A 79 1.88 -7.93 -8.47
CA VAL A 79 0.59 -8.13 -9.15
C VAL A 79 -0.34 -8.99 -8.30
N GLY A 80 0.17 -10.08 -7.74
CA GLY A 80 -0.57 -10.96 -6.83
C GLY A 80 -1.14 -10.23 -5.60
N SER A 81 -0.37 -9.32 -4.99
CA SER A 81 -0.88 -8.49 -3.89
C SER A 81 -1.98 -7.53 -4.32
N VAL A 82 -1.86 -6.89 -5.49
CA VAL A 82 -2.93 -6.01 -6.00
C VAL A 82 -4.21 -6.81 -6.23
N ILE A 83 -4.10 -8.00 -6.84
CA ILE A 83 -5.24 -8.89 -7.06
C ILE A 83 -5.84 -9.33 -5.72
N GLY A 84 -5.02 -9.73 -4.75
CA GLY A 84 -5.47 -10.14 -3.41
C GLY A 84 -6.18 -9.01 -2.68
N TRP A 85 -5.65 -7.79 -2.76
CA TRP A 85 -6.27 -6.60 -2.19
C TRP A 85 -7.63 -6.31 -2.83
N PHE A 86 -7.69 -6.32 -4.16
CA PHE A 86 -8.93 -6.09 -4.90
C PHE A 86 -9.99 -7.16 -4.60
N TRP A 87 -9.56 -8.42 -4.44
CA TRP A 87 -10.42 -9.52 -4.04
C TRP A 87 -11.00 -9.30 -2.63
N LEU A 88 -10.20 -8.83 -1.66
CA LEU A 88 -10.68 -8.51 -0.32
C LEU A 88 -11.73 -7.39 -0.32
N VAL A 89 -11.44 -6.29 -1.01
CA VAL A 89 -12.35 -5.14 -1.09
C VAL A 89 -13.65 -5.52 -1.81
N SER A 90 -13.54 -6.24 -2.93
CA SER A 90 -14.72 -6.73 -3.66
C SER A 90 -15.52 -7.74 -2.83
N GLY A 91 -14.83 -8.66 -2.16
CA GLY A 91 -15.42 -9.66 -1.27
C GLY A 91 -16.20 -9.02 -0.13
N TRP A 92 -15.63 -7.99 0.49
CA TRP A 92 -16.30 -7.17 1.50
C TRP A 92 -17.52 -6.46 0.93
N GLY A 93 -17.39 -5.78 -0.22
CA GLY A 93 -18.49 -5.04 -0.85
C GLY A 93 -19.71 -5.91 -1.15
N ARG A 94 -19.52 -7.17 -1.55
CA ARG A 94 -20.63 -8.11 -1.80
C ARG A 94 -21.38 -8.58 -0.56
N GLN A 95 -20.78 -8.48 0.63
CA GLN A 95 -21.39 -8.96 1.87
C GLN A 95 -21.77 -7.85 2.84
N ALA A 96 -21.35 -6.60 2.59
CA ALA A 96 -21.64 -5.46 3.44
C ALA A 96 -23.15 -5.26 3.57
N LYS A 97 -23.68 -5.50 4.77
CA LYS A 97 -25.08 -5.23 5.14
C LYS A 97 -25.14 -3.89 5.87
N TRP A 98 -26.05 -3.03 5.45
CA TRP A 98 -26.18 -1.66 5.97
C TRP A 98 -27.40 -1.47 6.88
N HIS A 99 -28.23 -2.50 7.03
CA HIS A 99 -29.50 -2.42 7.74
C HIS A 99 -29.35 -2.55 9.27
N GLU A 100 -28.28 -3.19 9.73
CA GLU A 100 -28.00 -3.38 11.16
C GLU A 100 -27.14 -2.22 11.69
N PRO A 101 -27.50 -1.54 12.80
CA PRO A 101 -26.78 -0.36 13.29
C PRO A 101 -25.29 -0.63 13.56
N PHE A 102 -24.98 -1.80 14.12
CA PHE A 102 -23.60 -2.20 14.39
C PHE A 102 -22.81 -2.43 13.10
N LEU A 103 -23.41 -3.09 12.10
CA LEU A 103 -22.76 -3.31 10.81
C LEU A 103 -22.61 -2.01 10.03
N LEU A 104 -23.57 -1.08 10.14
CA LEU A 104 -23.49 0.24 9.54
C LEU A 104 -22.26 1.00 10.06
N ALA A 105 -22.03 1.02 11.36
CA ALA A 105 -20.85 1.65 11.96
C ALA A 105 -19.54 1.00 11.48
N VAL A 106 -19.47 -0.34 11.50
CA VAL A 106 -18.25 -1.06 11.11
C VAL A 106 -17.97 -0.97 9.60
N ASN A 107 -19.00 -1.09 8.76
CA ASN A 107 -18.86 -0.92 7.30
C ASN A 107 -18.57 0.55 6.94
N GLY A 108 -19.09 1.50 7.72
CA GLY A 108 -18.74 2.91 7.63
C GLY A 108 -17.24 3.13 7.84
N LEU A 109 -16.63 2.48 8.84
CA LEU A 109 -15.19 2.54 9.06
C LEU A 109 -14.39 2.02 7.84
N VAL A 110 -14.78 0.87 7.27
CA VAL A 110 -14.14 0.34 6.06
C VAL A 110 -14.25 1.35 4.91
N LEU A 111 -15.44 1.91 4.69
CA LEU A 111 -15.69 2.89 3.64
C LEU A 111 -14.86 4.17 3.84
N THR A 112 -14.77 4.68 5.07
CA THR A 112 -13.94 5.83 5.40
C THR A 112 -12.47 5.59 5.07
N VAL A 113 -11.94 4.41 5.39
CA VAL A 113 -10.54 4.06 5.04
C VAL A 113 -10.35 3.99 3.52
N LEU A 114 -11.29 3.39 2.78
CA LEU A 114 -11.22 3.30 1.32
C LEU A 114 -11.32 4.68 0.63
N LEU A 115 -12.19 5.56 1.14
CA LEU A 115 -12.31 6.94 0.66
C LEU A 115 -11.04 7.73 0.96
N ALA A 116 -10.51 7.64 2.18
CA ALA A 116 -9.26 8.27 2.57
C ALA A 116 -8.09 7.78 1.70
N LEU A 117 -8.02 6.48 1.43
CA LEU A 117 -7.01 5.90 0.54
C LEU A 117 -7.12 6.47 -0.88
N SER A 118 -8.33 6.52 -1.43
CA SER A 118 -8.59 7.03 -2.78
C SER A 118 -8.21 8.50 -2.91
N LEU A 119 -8.63 9.33 -1.93
CA LEU A 119 -8.32 10.76 -1.89
C LEU A 119 -6.82 11.01 -1.72
N THR A 120 -6.18 10.33 -0.77
CA THR A 120 -4.74 10.48 -0.50
C THR A 120 -3.92 10.04 -1.71
N THR A 121 -4.31 8.96 -2.38
CA THR A 121 -3.66 8.49 -3.60
C THR A 121 -3.84 9.51 -4.74
N ALA A 122 -5.04 10.05 -4.93
CA ALA A 122 -5.29 11.08 -5.94
C ALA A 122 -4.46 12.35 -5.70
N VAL A 123 -4.40 12.83 -4.45
CA VAL A 123 -3.56 13.97 -4.07
C VAL A 123 -2.08 13.69 -4.33
N ALA A 124 -1.60 12.50 -3.95
CA ALA A 124 -0.22 12.10 -4.19
C ALA A 124 0.13 12.10 -5.69
N LEU A 125 -0.74 11.53 -6.52
CA LEU A 125 -0.54 11.49 -7.98
C LEU A 125 -0.55 12.90 -8.61
N ILE A 126 -1.44 13.79 -8.17
CA ILE A 126 -1.48 15.18 -8.66
C ILE A 126 -0.20 15.93 -8.28
N ARG A 127 0.28 15.78 -7.04
CA ARG A 127 1.52 16.43 -6.58
C ARG A 127 2.74 15.94 -7.34
N ASP A 128 2.81 14.63 -7.58
CA ASP A 128 3.88 14.01 -8.35
C ASP A 128 3.90 14.52 -9.80
N ALA A 129 2.73 14.56 -10.45
CA ALA A 129 2.56 15.10 -11.80
C ALA A 129 2.93 16.59 -11.91
N LEU A 130 2.66 17.39 -10.87
CA LEU A 130 3.02 18.80 -10.80
C LEU A 130 4.48 19.04 -10.38
N GLY A 131 5.23 17.99 -10.00
CA GLY A 131 6.61 18.08 -9.54
C GLY A 131 6.79 18.85 -8.23
N TRP A 132 5.73 19.04 -7.44
CA TRP A 132 5.79 19.82 -6.19
C TRP A 132 6.74 19.21 -5.16
N ASP A 133 6.85 17.88 -5.11
CA ASP A 133 7.76 17.21 -4.19
C ASP A 133 9.25 17.44 -4.56
N LYS A 134 9.55 17.71 -5.84
CA LYS A 134 10.89 18.14 -6.31
C LYS A 134 11.19 19.59 -5.89
N ALA A 135 10.19 20.45 -5.93
CA ALA A 135 10.32 21.86 -5.51
C ALA A 135 10.50 21.98 -3.99
N ASP A 136 9.75 21.20 -3.21
CA ASP A 136 9.88 21.16 -1.75
C ASP A 136 11.28 20.65 -1.33
N ALA A 137 11.83 19.64 -2.00
CA ALA A 137 13.20 19.16 -1.75
C ALA A 137 14.29 20.22 -2.00
N GLN A 138 14.10 21.09 -3.00
CA GLN A 138 15.00 22.21 -3.29
C GLN A 138 14.87 23.36 -2.29
N ILE A 139 13.65 23.64 -1.81
CA ILE A 139 13.37 24.76 -0.89
C ILE A 139 13.81 24.42 0.55
N PHE A 140 13.64 23.16 0.99
CA PHE A 140 14.00 22.73 2.34
C PHE A 140 15.44 22.19 2.47
N GLY A 141 16.29 22.40 1.46
CA GLY A 141 17.74 22.20 1.60
C GLY A 141 18.18 20.74 1.72
N HIS A 142 17.40 19.77 1.22
CA HIS A 142 17.98 18.48 0.89
C HIS A 142 18.78 18.65 -0.39
N THR A 143 20.04 19.08 -0.23
CA THR A 143 21.03 19.03 -1.32
C THR A 143 20.90 17.67 -1.99
N PRO A 144 20.61 17.61 -3.30
CA PRO A 144 20.81 16.37 -4.02
C PRO A 144 22.25 15.95 -3.75
N VAL A 145 22.45 14.76 -3.19
CA VAL A 145 23.78 14.16 -3.14
C VAL A 145 24.25 14.23 -4.59
N PRO A 146 25.35 14.95 -4.89
CA PRO A 146 25.82 15.03 -6.26
C PRO A 146 25.99 13.58 -6.72
N GLU A 147 25.37 13.24 -7.85
CA GLU A 147 25.82 12.09 -8.61
C GLU A 147 27.32 12.22 -8.63
N ARG A 148 28.03 11.29 -7.98
CA ARG A 148 29.45 11.13 -8.23
C ARG A 148 29.49 10.89 -9.72
N GLY A 149 29.83 11.94 -10.46
CA GLY A 149 30.34 11.83 -11.81
C GLY A 149 31.31 10.68 -11.74
N LEU A 150 31.02 9.66 -12.53
CA LEU A 150 31.96 8.63 -12.89
C LEU A 150 33.04 9.36 -13.71
N GLY A 151 33.85 10.14 -13.00
CA GLY A 151 34.97 10.87 -13.56
C GLY A 151 35.91 9.84 -14.14
N ASP A 152 36.05 9.89 -15.46
CA ASP A 152 37.34 10.11 -16.08
C ASP A 152 38.48 9.50 -15.28
N GLY A 153 38.69 8.20 -15.51
CA GLY A 153 39.94 7.56 -15.15
C GLY A 153 41.11 8.35 -15.77
N PRO A 154 42.26 8.45 -15.07
CA PRO A 154 43.40 9.22 -15.54
C PRO A 154 43.91 8.68 -16.90
N PRO A 155 44.46 9.55 -17.76
CA PRO A 155 44.92 9.14 -19.09
C PRO A 155 46.03 8.09 -18.98
N ALA A 156 45.89 7.03 -19.77
CA ALA A 156 46.91 6.01 -19.94
C ALA A 156 48.24 6.66 -20.34
N LYS A 157 49.25 6.52 -19.48
CA LYS A 157 50.63 6.84 -19.88
C LYS A 157 51.06 5.80 -20.90
N ALA A 158 51.31 6.26 -22.12
CA ALA A 158 52.10 5.52 -23.09
C ALA A 158 53.53 5.34 -22.55
N ALA A 159 53.94 4.08 -22.42
CA ALA A 159 55.33 3.64 -22.34
C ALA A 159 55.40 2.22 -22.89
#